data_AF-A0A8H4F034-F1
#
_entry.id   AF-A0A8H4F034-F1
#
_cell.length_a   1.000
_cell.length_b   1.000
_cell.length_c   1.000
_cell.angle_alpha   90.00
_cell.angle_beta   90.00
_cell.angle_gamma   90.00
#
_symmetry.space_group_name_H-M   'P 1'
#
loop_
_entity.id
_entity.type
_entity.pdbx_description
1 polymer ?
#
loop_
_entity_poly.entity_id
_entity_poly.type
_entity_poly.pdbx_seq_one_letter_code
_entity_poly.pdbx_strand_id
1 'polypeptide(L)'
;MGYSSFATAIVSIAVYWYKKQFAYQQQQQQQQRRTANEIDAATLDEDQLHMNPRKRLHIATNKNALMMKRSSSTFTNLSNQNRQLFTPPPSPLSLPSTSPTSATSIAGSRSASPLGSWSSRLLDGVISNIRGKKKLTISLKNTILWNPSRDVNNPNHAFHENTVSLLNKLAQVYDIYVIIHMNSSEERHQIHQLLVNANLLNPLVIDECKVLWCSSEQGKLHVINHINPSIHVEGGWENDNGRNIIENLQVERMIWIGNQQKGVPMNSTKMNVEIADQILYTSIAKQVGIIC
;
A
#
# COMPACT_ATOMS: atom_id res chain seq x y z
N MET A 1 -31.12 -48.28 -18.34
CA MET A 1 -30.08 -48.01 -19.35
C MET A 1 -29.66 -46.54 -19.30
N GLY A 2 -28.94 -46.10 -18.25
CA GLY A 2 -28.57 -44.68 -18.09
C GLY A 2 -27.22 -44.41 -17.40
N TYR A 3 -26.47 -45.45 -17.03
CA TYR A 3 -25.21 -45.31 -16.28
C TYR A 3 -23.99 -45.00 -17.15
N SER A 4 -24.08 -45.12 -18.49
CA SER A 4 -22.93 -44.90 -19.37
C SER A 4 -22.52 -43.42 -19.49
N SER A 5 -23.48 -42.49 -19.40
CA SER A 5 -23.22 -41.04 -19.57
C SER A 5 -22.53 -40.40 -18.37
N PHE A 6 -22.79 -40.91 -17.16
CA PHE A 6 -22.16 -40.38 -15.94
C PHE A 6 -20.70 -40.83 -15.80
N ALA A 7 -20.41 -42.09 -16.15
CA ALA A 7 -19.05 -42.62 -16.09
C ALA A 7 -18.11 -41.91 -17.08
N THR A 8 -18.57 -41.59 -18.29
CA THR A 8 -17.78 -40.86 -19.29
C THR A 8 -17.50 -39.42 -18.86
N ALA A 9 -18.43 -38.76 -18.16
CA ALA A 9 -18.23 -37.42 -17.61
C ALA A 9 -17.13 -37.41 -16.53
N ILE A 10 -17.14 -38.37 -15.60
CA ILE A 10 -16.11 -38.47 -14.55
C ILE A 10 -14.72 -38.71 -15.15
N VAL A 11 -14.62 -39.65 -16.10
CA VAL A 11 -13.33 -39.94 -16.77
C VAL A 11 -12.82 -38.71 -17.52
N SER A 12 -13.71 -37.96 -18.18
CA SER A 12 -13.32 -36.74 -18.90
C SER A 12 -12.78 -35.66 -17.97
N ILE A 13 -13.40 -35.47 -16.79
CA ILE A 13 -12.91 -34.53 -15.76
C ILE A 13 -11.55 -34.99 -15.22
N ALA A 14 -11.39 -36.28 -14.94
CA ALA A 14 -10.12 -36.82 -14.44
C ALA A 14 -8.97 -36.63 -15.46
N VAL A 15 -9.23 -36.93 -16.75
CA VAL A 15 -8.25 -36.72 -17.83
C VAL A 15 -7.90 -35.24 -18.01
N TYR A 16 -8.90 -34.35 -17.92
CA TYR A 16 -8.67 -32.90 -17.98
C TYR A 16 -7.75 -32.42 -16.85
N TRP A 17 -8.03 -32.84 -15.60
CA TRP A 17 -7.21 -32.48 -14.45
C TRP A 17 -5.79 -33.04 -14.55
N TYR A 18 -5.64 -34.27 -15.02
CA TYR A 18 -4.32 -34.89 -15.22
C TYR A 18 -3.49 -34.15 -16.27
N LYS A 19 -4.08 -33.80 -17.42
CA LYS A 19 -3.41 -32.98 -18.45
C LYS A 19 -3.03 -31.60 -17.92
N LYS A 20 -3.89 -30.97 -17.13
CA LYS A 20 -3.63 -29.66 -16.53
C LYS A 20 -2.46 -29.72 -15.54
N GLN A 21 -2.41 -30.74 -14.68
CA GLN A 21 -1.28 -30.96 -13.76
C GLN A 21 0.04 -31.19 -14.50
N PHE A 22 0.02 -31.98 -15.57
CA PHE A 22 1.23 -32.23 -16.37
C PHE A 22 1.75 -30.96 -17.06
N ALA A 23 0.86 -30.11 -17.57
CA ALA A 23 1.24 -28.82 -18.17
C ALA A 23 1.90 -27.88 -17.13
N TYR A 24 1.39 -27.85 -15.90
CA TYR A 24 2.02 -27.08 -14.81
C TYR A 24 3.44 -27.59 -14.48
N GLN A 25 3.65 -28.90 -14.44
CA GLN A 25 4.99 -29.46 -14.20
C GLN A 25 5.97 -29.11 -15.32
N GLN A 26 5.54 -29.13 -16.59
CA GLN A 26 6.41 -28.71 -17.70
C GLN A 26 6.79 -27.22 -17.62
N GLN A 27 5.86 -26.35 -17.23
CA GLN A 27 6.16 -24.92 -17.08
C GLN A 27 7.20 -24.68 -15.98
N GLN A 28 7.12 -25.39 -14.85
CA GLN A 28 8.12 -25.27 -13.78
C GLN A 28 9.51 -25.76 -14.23
N GLN A 29 9.60 -26.87 -14.97
CA GLN A 29 10.88 -27.33 -15.51
C GLN A 29 11.47 -26.34 -16.53
N GLN A 30 10.65 -25.69 -17.35
CA GLN A 30 11.13 -24.66 -18.27
C GLN A 30 11.65 -23.42 -17.54
N GLN A 31 10.98 -22.99 -16.46
CA GLN A 31 11.46 -21.87 -15.63
C GLN A 31 12.81 -22.19 -14.98
N GLN A 32 12.98 -23.41 -14.42
CA GLN A 32 14.26 -23.84 -13.83
C GLN A 32 15.39 -23.90 -14.86
N ARG A 33 15.10 -24.35 -16.10
CA ARG A 33 16.11 -24.36 -17.18
C ARG A 33 16.51 -22.96 -17.61
N ARG A 34 15.59 -22.00 -17.60
CA ARG A 34 15.91 -20.59 -17.91
C ARG A 34 16.82 -19.98 -16.87
N THR A 35 16.54 -20.19 -15.58
CA THR A 35 17.39 -19.66 -14.50
C THR A 35 18.76 -20.33 -14.47
N ALA A 36 18.86 -21.62 -14.80
CA ALA A 36 20.16 -22.30 -14.88
C ALA A 36 21.04 -21.72 -16.01
N ASN A 37 20.46 -21.52 -17.19
CA ASN A 37 21.19 -20.95 -18.33
C ASN A 37 21.62 -19.49 -18.11
N GLU A 38 20.87 -18.72 -17.31
CA GLU A 38 21.22 -17.33 -16.99
C GLU A 38 22.41 -17.24 -16.01
N ILE A 39 22.51 -18.19 -15.07
CA ILE A 39 23.65 -18.30 -14.14
C ILE A 39 24.93 -18.69 -14.90
N ASP A 40 24.83 -19.60 -15.87
CA ASP A 40 25.97 -20.03 -16.69
C ASP A 40 26.44 -18.91 -17.65
N ALA A 41 25.53 -18.05 -18.11
CA ALA A 41 25.89 -16.88 -18.93
C ALA A 41 26.59 -15.79 -18.12
N ALA A 42 26.18 -15.57 -16.87
CA ALA A 42 26.79 -14.57 -15.99
C ALA A 42 28.20 -14.97 -15.49
N THR A 43 28.50 -16.27 -15.43
CA THR A 43 29.83 -16.76 -15.00
C THR A 43 30.89 -16.74 -16.11
N LEU A 44 30.50 -16.57 -17.38
CA LEU A 44 31.45 -16.47 -18.50
C LEU A 44 31.96 -15.04 -18.76
N ASP A 45 31.34 -14.02 -18.18
CA ASP A 45 31.72 -12.61 -18.38
C ASP A 45 32.73 -12.08 -17.34
N GLU A 46 32.92 -12.75 -16.19
CA GLU A 46 33.95 -12.36 -15.22
C GLU A 46 35.36 -12.87 -15.55
N ASP A 47 35.50 -13.92 -16.38
CA ASP A 47 36.81 -14.49 -16.71
C ASP A 47 37.49 -13.84 -17.94
N GLN A 48 36.87 -12.84 -18.59
CA GLN A 48 37.41 -12.19 -19.79
C GLN A 48 37.88 -10.73 -19.65
N LEU A 49 37.94 -10.18 -18.43
CA LEU A 49 38.46 -8.83 -18.18
C LEU A 49 39.74 -8.81 -17.33
N HIS A 50 40.75 -9.64 -17.66
CA HIS A 50 42.09 -9.41 -17.14
C HIS A 50 43.22 -9.89 -18.06
N MET A 51 43.45 -9.15 -19.16
CA MET A 51 44.73 -9.19 -19.87
C MET A 51 45.21 -7.77 -20.18
N ASN A 52 46.09 -7.26 -19.31
CA ASN A 52 47.06 -6.24 -19.69
C ASN A 52 48.36 -6.46 -18.88
N PRO A 53 49.46 -6.90 -19.50
CA PRO A 53 50.70 -7.16 -18.78
C PRO A 53 51.61 -5.94 -18.90
N ARG A 54 51.79 -5.17 -17.81
CA ARG A 54 53.00 -4.34 -17.68
C ARG A 54 53.33 -3.97 -16.24
N LYS A 55 54.54 -4.42 -15.85
CA LYS A 55 55.39 -4.00 -14.72
C LYS A 55 54.94 -4.57 -13.36
N ARG A 56 55.50 -5.70 -12.93
CA ARG A 56 56.85 -5.86 -12.34
C ARG A 56 57.03 -4.99 -11.09
N LEU A 57 56.64 -5.52 -9.94
CA LEU A 57 57.44 -5.37 -8.71
C LEU A 57 57.30 -6.64 -7.88
N HIS A 58 58.44 -7.27 -7.62
CA HIS A 58 58.57 -8.40 -6.70
C HIS A 58 58.40 -7.90 -5.26
N ILE A 59 57.49 -8.51 -4.51
CA ILE A 59 57.61 -8.61 -3.05
C ILE A 59 57.35 -10.07 -2.69
N ALA A 60 58.43 -10.73 -2.27
CA ALA A 60 58.39 -12.06 -1.71
C ALA A 60 57.99 -11.95 -0.23
N THR A 61 56.90 -12.62 0.17
CA THR A 61 56.64 -12.91 1.59
C THR A 61 55.91 -14.23 1.74
N ASN A 62 56.71 -15.23 2.11
CA ASN A 62 56.51 -16.20 3.20
C ASN A 62 55.15 -16.95 3.28
N LYS A 63 55.20 -18.23 2.92
CA LYS A 63 54.22 -19.25 3.30
C LYS A 63 54.57 -19.75 4.70
N ASN A 64 53.68 -19.54 5.67
CA ASN A 64 53.31 -20.46 6.75
C ASN A 64 52.62 -19.68 7.87
N ALA A 65 51.30 -19.84 8.02
CA ALA A 65 50.62 -19.91 9.32
C ALA A 65 49.13 -20.17 9.12
N LEU A 66 48.68 -21.32 9.62
CA LEU A 66 47.35 -21.52 10.16
C LEU A 66 46.93 -20.36 11.07
N MET A 67 45.69 -19.89 10.97
CA MET A 67 44.73 -19.88 12.10
C MET A 67 43.45 -19.11 11.77
N MET A 68 42.36 -19.63 12.34
CA MET A 68 41.01 -19.08 12.41
C MET A 68 40.93 -17.57 12.74
N LYS A 69 39.86 -16.93 12.22
CA LYS A 69 38.88 -16.10 12.97
C LYS A 69 38.02 -15.33 11.96
N ARG A 70 36.71 -15.59 11.84
CA ARG A 70 35.63 -14.85 12.51
C ARG A 70 35.98 -13.39 12.85
N SER A 71 35.39 -12.46 12.11
CA SER A 71 34.88 -11.15 12.56
C SER A 71 34.11 -10.56 11.37
N SER A 72 32.81 -10.28 11.49
CA SER A 72 32.25 -9.13 12.21
C SER A 72 32.79 -7.81 11.65
N SER A 73 31.99 -7.15 10.82
CA SER A 73 32.11 -5.71 10.57
C SER A 73 30.70 -5.12 10.49
N THR A 74 30.16 -4.62 11.59
CA THR A 74 30.27 -3.24 12.11
C THR A 74 29.13 -2.38 11.56
N PHE A 75 28.14 -2.21 12.44
CA PHE A 75 27.15 -1.14 12.43
C PHE A 75 27.83 0.23 12.28
N THR A 76 27.49 0.98 11.25
CA THR A 76 27.68 2.44 11.26
C THR A 76 26.46 3.08 11.90
N ASN A 77 26.67 3.42 13.16
CA ASN A 77 25.86 4.25 14.03
C ASN A 77 25.91 5.70 13.52
N LEU A 78 24.82 6.18 12.92
CA LEU A 78 24.58 7.61 12.65
C LEU A 78 23.64 8.14 13.73
N SER A 79 24.21 8.38 14.91
CA SER A 79 23.61 9.24 15.94
C SER A 79 24.57 10.39 16.23
N ASN A 80 23.99 11.56 16.48
CA ASN A 80 24.62 12.85 16.75
C ASN A 80 24.78 13.76 15.53
N GLN A 81 23.71 14.49 15.22
CA GLN A 81 23.84 15.91 14.90
C GLN A 81 22.63 16.71 15.40
N ASN A 82 22.94 17.73 16.20
CA ASN A 82 22.13 18.91 16.52
C ASN A 82 20.80 18.76 17.26
N ARG A 83 20.89 18.63 18.59
CA ARG A 83 20.01 19.38 19.49
C ARG A 83 20.53 20.82 19.58
N GLN A 84 19.92 21.73 18.83
CA GLN A 84 19.95 23.15 19.20
C GLN A 84 18.72 23.45 20.04
N LEU A 85 19.01 23.96 21.24
CA LEU A 85 18.09 24.44 22.25
C LEU A 85 17.29 25.63 21.70
N PHE A 86 15.99 25.45 21.48
CA PHE A 86 15.05 26.57 21.44
C PHE A 86 14.46 26.74 22.84
N THR A 87 14.97 27.72 23.56
CA THR A 87 14.33 28.29 24.75
C THR A 87 13.08 29.07 24.32
N PRO A 88 11.92 28.86 24.95
CA PRO A 88 10.74 29.68 24.70
C PRO A 88 10.92 31.10 25.27
N PRO A 89 10.40 32.15 24.59
CA PRO A 89 10.41 33.50 25.13
C PRO A 89 9.45 33.66 26.33
N PRO A 90 9.75 34.55 27.30
CA PRO A 90 8.91 34.79 28.47
C PRO A 90 7.62 35.52 28.10
N SER A 91 6.51 35.09 28.70
CA SER A 91 5.20 35.74 28.64
C SER A 91 5.23 37.10 29.37
N PRO A 92 4.68 38.18 28.78
CA PRO A 92 4.42 39.40 29.53
C PRO A 92 3.10 39.31 30.30
N LEU A 93 3.22 39.65 31.59
CA LEU A 93 2.17 39.95 32.56
C LEU A 93 1.19 41.03 32.08
N SER A 94 -0.07 40.95 32.56
CA SER A 94 -0.77 41.98 33.38
C SER A 94 -2.24 42.15 33.02
N LEU A 95 -3.10 42.03 34.04
CA LEU A 95 -4.52 42.38 34.07
C LEU A 95 -4.74 43.90 33.84
N PRO A 96 -6.01 44.34 33.66
CA PRO A 96 -6.72 44.82 34.85
C PRO A 96 -8.16 44.33 34.99
N SER A 97 -8.53 44.19 36.26
CA SER A 97 -9.86 44.00 36.81
C SER A 97 -10.74 45.24 36.67
N THR A 98 -11.98 45.08 36.21
CA THR A 98 -13.08 46.00 36.53
C THR A 98 -14.39 45.24 36.66
N SER A 99 -15.01 45.38 37.82
CA SER A 99 -16.42 45.17 38.14
C SER A 99 -16.81 46.30 39.11
N PRO A 100 -18.09 46.53 39.49
CA PRO A 100 -19.38 46.19 38.88
C PRO A 100 -20.29 47.43 38.68
N THR A 101 -21.36 47.31 37.90
CA THR A 101 -22.54 48.17 38.08
C THR A 101 -23.83 47.43 37.74
N SER A 102 -24.65 47.27 38.76
CA SER A 102 -26.04 46.84 38.68
C SER A 102 -26.91 47.97 38.12
N ALA A 103 -27.87 47.64 37.25
CA ALA A 103 -29.30 47.79 37.53
C ALA A 103 -30.16 47.91 36.25
N THR A 104 -31.34 47.31 36.37
CA THR A 104 -32.64 47.70 35.76
C THR A 104 -33.11 46.93 34.52
N SER A 105 -34.11 46.10 34.82
CA SER A 105 -35.09 45.44 33.96
C SER A 105 -35.81 46.37 32.99
N ILE A 106 -35.91 45.98 31.72
CA ILE A 106 -37.08 46.25 30.86
C ILE A 106 -37.35 45.01 30.00
N ALA A 107 -38.58 44.51 30.10
CA ALA A 107 -39.15 43.47 29.27
C ALA A 107 -39.39 43.97 27.84
N GLY A 108 -39.07 43.17 26.83
CA GLY A 108 -39.46 43.49 25.45
C GLY A 108 -38.84 42.60 24.37
N SER A 109 -39.68 41.73 23.81
CA SER A 109 -39.69 41.28 22.40
C SER A 109 -38.43 40.63 21.78
N ARG A 110 -38.53 39.30 21.63
CA ARG A 110 -38.34 38.52 20.38
C ARG A 110 -37.50 39.18 19.26
N SER A 111 -36.28 38.70 19.07
CA SER A 111 -35.65 38.57 17.75
C SER A 111 -34.44 37.63 17.86
N ALA A 112 -34.67 36.33 17.71
CA ALA A 112 -33.61 35.37 17.51
C ALA A 112 -33.10 35.53 16.07
N SER A 113 -31.96 36.19 15.92
CA SER A 113 -31.23 36.28 14.65
C SER A 113 -30.18 35.15 14.63
N PRO A 114 -30.33 34.09 13.81
CA PRO A 114 -29.29 33.09 13.62
C PRO A 114 -28.40 33.54 12.46
N LEU A 115 -27.70 34.66 12.61
CA LEU A 115 -26.76 35.17 11.61
C LEU A 115 -25.53 35.75 12.32
N GLY A 116 -24.88 34.91 13.12
CA GLY A 116 -23.61 35.22 13.74
C GLY A 116 -22.71 34.01 13.68
N SER A 117 -21.56 34.16 13.01
CA SER A 117 -20.40 33.28 13.12
C SER A 117 -20.35 32.02 12.25
N TRP A 118 -20.53 32.17 10.93
CA TRP A 118 -19.98 31.21 9.95
C TRP A 118 -18.56 31.58 9.48
N SER A 119 -18.13 32.82 9.71
CA SER A 119 -16.86 33.37 9.20
C SER A 119 -15.60 32.95 9.97
N SER A 120 -15.74 32.28 11.12
CA SER A 120 -14.59 31.80 11.92
C SER A 120 -14.19 30.35 11.63
N ARG A 121 -14.89 29.62 10.74
CA ARG A 121 -14.55 28.22 10.40
C ARG A 121 -13.72 28.05 9.13
N LEU A 122 -13.37 29.12 8.42
CA LEU A 122 -12.68 29.01 7.14
C LEU A 122 -11.15 29.14 7.21
N LEU A 123 -10.58 29.64 8.31
CA LEU A 123 -9.14 29.95 8.36
C LEU A 123 -8.35 29.23 9.48
N ASP A 124 -9.02 28.55 10.41
CA ASP A 124 -8.35 27.76 11.48
C ASP A 124 -8.20 26.26 11.12
N GLY A 125 -8.66 25.86 9.93
CA GLY A 125 -8.80 24.46 9.50
C GLY A 125 -7.71 23.92 8.59
N VAL A 126 -6.67 24.69 8.26
CA VAL A 126 -5.67 24.28 7.25
C VAL A 126 -4.48 23.52 7.87
N ILE A 127 -4.18 23.69 9.17
CA ILE A 127 -3.01 23.04 9.81
C ILE A 127 -3.42 22.12 10.98
N SER A 128 -4.60 22.33 11.59
CA SER A 128 -5.11 21.52 12.71
C SER A 128 -5.79 20.21 12.29
N ASN A 129 -6.18 20.07 11.01
CA ASN A 129 -7.00 18.95 10.52
C ASN A 129 -6.25 17.62 10.30
N ILE A 130 -4.92 17.58 10.52
CA ILE A 130 -4.15 16.32 10.41
C ILE A 130 -4.28 15.51 11.70
N ARG A 131 -4.50 16.16 12.84
CA ARG A 131 -4.55 15.53 14.16
C ARG A 131 -5.95 15.04 14.50
N GLY A 132 -6.47 14.09 13.72
CA GLY A 132 -7.79 13.51 14.00
C GLY A 132 -8.41 12.70 12.88
N LYS A 133 -7.83 12.71 11.68
CA LYS A 133 -8.32 11.87 10.58
C LYS A 133 -8.15 10.40 10.93
N LYS A 134 -9.17 9.60 10.62
CA LYS A 134 -9.06 8.14 10.70
C LYS A 134 -8.03 7.66 9.66
N LYS A 135 -7.26 6.65 10.02
CA LYS A 135 -6.31 6.00 9.11
C LYS A 135 -7.06 5.12 8.12
N LEU A 136 -6.79 5.31 6.84
CA LEU A 136 -7.31 4.51 5.73
C LEU A 136 -6.13 3.88 5.01
N THR A 137 -6.15 2.56 4.83
CA THR A 137 -5.16 1.89 3.97
C THR A 137 -5.83 1.43 2.69
N ILE A 138 -5.18 1.64 1.55
CA ILE A 138 -5.69 1.26 0.23
C ILE A 138 -4.62 0.47 -0.51
N SER A 139 -4.96 -0.75 -0.92
CA SER A 139 -4.16 -1.52 -1.87
C SER A 139 -4.40 -0.99 -3.28
N LEU A 140 -3.37 -0.59 -4.03
CA LEU A 140 -3.61 0.05 -5.35
C LEU A 140 -4.06 -0.93 -6.44
N LYS A 141 -3.31 -2.03 -6.61
CA LYS A 141 -3.59 -3.03 -7.67
C LYS A 141 -4.99 -3.62 -7.48
N ASN A 142 -5.73 -3.75 -8.57
CA ASN A 142 -7.10 -4.27 -8.63
C ASN A 142 -8.15 -3.47 -7.82
N THR A 143 -7.80 -2.28 -7.32
CA THR A 143 -8.73 -1.38 -6.60
C THR A 143 -8.83 -0.04 -7.29
N ILE A 144 -7.67 0.61 -7.47
CA ILE A 144 -7.52 1.93 -8.09
C ILE A 144 -6.81 1.78 -9.43
N LEU A 145 -5.86 0.86 -9.50
CA LEU A 145 -5.14 0.51 -10.71
C LEU A 145 -5.69 -0.78 -11.31
N TRP A 146 -5.78 -0.82 -12.63
CA TRP A 146 -6.03 -2.03 -13.42
C TRP A 146 -4.94 -2.21 -14.46
N ASN A 147 -4.82 -3.45 -14.96
CA ASN A 147 -3.91 -3.79 -16.05
C ASN A 147 -4.72 -3.98 -17.34
N PRO A 148 -4.77 -2.99 -18.26
CA PRO A 148 -5.26 -3.17 -19.63
C PRO A 148 -4.53 -4.21 -20.46
N SER A 149 -3.27 -4.53 -20.13
CA SER A 149 -2.51 -5.53 -20.88
C SER A 149 -3.10 -6.92 -20.66
N ARG A 150 -3.17 -7.71 -21.74
CA ARG A 150 -3.47 -9.15 -21.65
C ARG A 150 -2.28 -9.96 -21.12
N ASP A 151 -1.07 -9.42 -21.23
CA ASP A 151 0.13 -10.07 -20.72
C ASP A 151 0.29 -9.76 -19.23
N VAL A 152 0.16 -10.80 -18.41
CA VAL A 152 0.30 -10.71 -16.95
C VAL A 152 1.77 -10.52 -16.55
N ASN A 153 2.72 -10.98 -17.37
CA ASN A 153 4.15 -10.87 -17.07
C ASN A 153 4.70 -9.48 -17.36
N ASN A 154 4.03 -8.73 -18.25
CA ASN A 154 4.37 -7.36 -18.60
C ASN A 154 3.14 -6.46 -18.39
N PRO A 155 2.77 -6.18 -17.12
CA PRO A 155 1.60 -5.39 -16.84
C PRO A 155 1.78 -3.95 -17.33
N ASN A 156 0.69 -3.38 -17.87
CA ASN A 156 0.62 -1.96 -18.21
C ASN A 156 -0.41 -1.31 -17.29
N HIS A 157 0.01 -0.81 -16.13
CA HIS A 157 -0.92 -0.27 -15.14
C HIS A 157 -1.55 1.07 -15.56
N ALA A 158 -2.85 1.21 -15.32
CA ALA A 158 -3.60 2.44 -15.54
C ALA A 158 -4.61 2.66 -14.41
N PHE A 159 -5.03 3.91 -14.18
CA PHE A 159 -6.10 4.21 -13.25
C PHE A 159 -7.45 3.72 -13.78
N HIS A 160 -8.30 3.23 -12.89
CA HIS A 160 -9.73 3.19 -13.15
C HIS A 160 -10.27 4.60 -13.27
N GLU A 161 -11.30 4.79 -14.09
CA GLU A 161 -11.93 6.09 -14.30
C GLU A 161 -12.38 6.70 -12.96
N ASN A 162 -12.26 8.03 -12.82
CA ASN A 162 -12.70 8.80 -11.65
C ASN A 162 -12.04 8.45 -10.29
N THR A 163 -11.17 7.46 -10.21
CA THR A 163 -10.51 7.06 -8.94
C THR A 163 -9.51 8.09 -8.43
N VAL A 164 -8.85 8.83 -9.32
CA VAL A 164 -7.97 9.96 -8.94
C VAL A 164 -8.77 11.04 -8.21
N SER A 165 -9.97 11.37 -8.72
CA SER A 165 -10.89 12.33 -8.07
C SER A 165 -11.36 11.81 -6.72
N LEU A 166 -11.71 10.52 -6.64
CA LEU A 166 -12.05 9.88 -5.37
C LEU A 166 -10.91 9.97 -4.34
N LEU A 167 -9.66 9.67 -4.72
CA LEU A 167 -8.50 9.76 -3.83
C LEU A 167 -8.32 11.18 -3.26
N ASN A 168 -8.44 12.20 -4.13
CA ASN A 168 -8.36 13.60 -3.71
C ASN A 168 -9.44 13.94 -2.66
N LYS A 169 -10.66 13.43 -2.83
CA LYS A 169 -11.74 13.63 -1.86
C LYS A 169 -11.54 12.83 -0.57
N LEU A 170 -11.08 11.58 -0.67
CA LEU A 170 -10.78 10.75 0.51
C LEU A 170 -9.66 11.37 1.36
N ALA A 171 -8.63 11.97 0.73
CA ALA A 171 -7.53 12.62 1.45
C ALA A 171 -7.98 13.80 2.33
N GLN A 172 -9.12 14.42 2.02
CA GLN A 172 -9.70 15.49 2.84
C GLN A 172 -10.21 14.98 4.19
N VAL A 173 -10.66 13.73 4.25
CA VAL A 173 -11.32 13.14 5.44
C VAL A 173 -10.50 12.05 6.12
N TYR A 174 -9.58 11.39 5.41
CA TYR A 174 -8.76 10.28 5.89
C TYR A 174 -7.27 10.61 5.87
N ASP A 175 -6.52 9.95 6.76
CA ASP A 175 -5.07 9.83 6.65
C ASP A 175 -4.74 8.58 5.84
N ILE A 176 -4.39 8.77 4.56
CA ILE A 176 -4.27 7.69 3.58
C ILE A 176 -2.86 7.08 3.58
N TYR A 177 -2.80 5.77 3.70
CA TYR A 177 -1.63 4.93 3.45
C TYR A 177 -1.89 4.09 2.21
N VAL A 178 -0.97 4.13 1.27
CA VAL A 178 -1.10 3.43 -0.01
C VAL A 178 -0.17 2.24 0.00
N ILE A 179 -0.70 1.05 -0.31
CA ILE A 179 0.07 -0.18 -0.31
C ILE A 179 0.11 -0.76 -1.71
N ILE A 180 1.29 -1.08 -2.19
CA ILE A 180 1.52 -1.50 -3.56
C ILE A 180 2.31 -2.80 -3.54
N HIS A 181 1.70 -3.84 -4.08
CA HIS A 181 2.40 -5.10 -4.32
C HIS A 181 3.23 -4.98 -5.61
N MET A 182 4.49 -5.39 -5.57
CA MET A 182 5.40 -5.34 -6.71
C MET A 182 6.07 -6.68 -6.92
N ASN A 183 6.14 -7.10 -8.19
CA ASN A 183 6.91 -8.26 -8.62
C ASN A 183 8.31 -7.87 -9.13
N SER A 184 8.51 -6.62 -9.54
CA SER A 184 9.80 -6.14 -10.07
C SER A 184 10.06 -4.65 -9.81
N SER A 185 11.31 -4.21 -10.02
CA SER A 185 11.71 -2.80 -9.95
C SER A 185 11.11 -1.94 -11.04
N GLU A 186 10.86 -2.51 -12.21
CA GLU A 186 10.30 -1.83 -13.37
C GLU A 186 8.82 -1.51 -13.11
N GLU A 187 8.07 -2.47 -12.55
CA GLU A 187 6.69 -2.26 -12.11
C GLU A 187 6.61 -1.15 -11.05
N ARG A 188 7.54 -1.15 -10.08
CA ARG A 188 7.66 -0.07 -9.10
C ARG A 188 7.79 1.30 -9.77
N HIS A 189 8.73 1.40 -10.70
CA HIS A 189 9.02 2.66 -11.39
C HIS A 189 7.81 3.13 -12.20
N GLN A 190 7.17 2.23 -12.94
CA GLN A 190 5.97 2.52 -13.71
C GLN A 190 4.83 3.04 -12.83
N ILE A 191 4.49 2.35 -11.74
CA ILE A 191 3.43 2.77 -10.83
C ILE A 191 3.77 4.10 -10.15
N HIS A 192 5.03 4.29 -9.75
CA HIS A 192 5.49 5.55 -9.17
C HIS A 192 5.32 6.71 -10.14
N GLN A 193 5.78 6.57 -11.39
CA GLN A 193 5.59 7.57 -12.44
C GLN A 193 4.11 7.85 -12.70
N LEU A 194 3.26 6.82 -12.67
CA LEU A 194 1.81 6.99 -12.83
C LEU A 194 1.20 7.83 -11.70
N LEU A 195 1.63 7.63 -10.45
CA LEU A 195 1.18 8.42 -9.30
C LEU A 195 1.69 9.87 -9.36
N VAL A 196 2.94 10.08 -9.80
CA VAL A 196 3.53 11.42 -10.00
C VAL A 196 2.76 12.17 -11.09
N ASN A 197 2.53 11.54 -12.25
CA ASN A 197 1.84 12.15 -13.38
C ASN A 197 0.38 12.51 -13.08
N ALA A 198 -0.28 11.74 -12.19
CA ALA A 198 -1.62 12.06 -11.70
C ALA A 198 -1.64 13.12 -10.59
N ASN A 199 -0.47 13.67 -10.21
CA ASN A 199 -0.30 14.62 -9.11
C ASN A 199 -0.86 14.11 -7.78
N LEU A 200 -0.77 12.79 -7.54
CA LEU A 200 -1.24 12.16 -6.31
C LEU A 200 -0.19 12.17 -5.19
N LEU A 201 1.10 12.15 -5.54
CA LEU A 201 2.20 12.22 -4.59
C LEU A 201 2.47 13.67 -4.18
N ASN A 202 1.66 14.15 -3.27
CA ASN A 202 1.86 15.45 -2.62
C ASN A 202 1.35 15.38 -1.18
N PRO A 203 1.86 16.21 -0.25
CA PRO A 203 1.49 16.16 1.16
C PRO A 203 0.00 16.40 1.46
N LEU A 204 -0.77 16.95 0.51
CA LEU A 204 -2.21 17.21 0.65
C LEU A 204 -3.07 16.00 0.28
N VAL A 205 -2.56 15.10 -0.56
CA VAL A 205 -3.28 13.94 -1.09
C VAL A 205 -2.71 12.65 -0.53
N ILE A 206 -1.52 12.26 -0.99
CA ILE A 206 -0.77 11.10 -0.51
C ILE A 206 0.68 11.53 -0.27
N ASP A 207 1.08 11.51 1.00
CA ASP A 207 2.48 11.65 1.39
C ASP A 207 3.29 10.48 0.85
N GLU A 208 4.39 10.76 0.15
CA GLU A 208 5.28 9.74 -0.41
C GLU A 208 5.84 8.80 0.68
N CYS A 209 6.02 9.30 1.91
CA CYS A 209 6.44 8.50 3.06
C CYS A 209 5.38 7.46 3.51
N LYS A 210 4.13 7.60 3.03
CA LYS A 210 3.01 6.69 3.31
C LYS A 210 2.70 5.77 2.12
N VAL A 211 3.55 5.76 1.10
CA VAL A 211 3.50 4.81 0.00
C VAL A 211 4.40 3.62 0.34
N LEU A 212 3.78 2.48 0.61
CA LEU A 212 4.42 1.28 1.12
C LEU A 212 4.47 0.21 0.04
N TRP A 213 5.69 -0.18 -0.29
CA TRP A 213 5.96 -1.15 -1.33
C TRP A 213 6.18 -2.54 -0.70
N CYS A 214 5.41 -3.54 -1.13
CA CYS A 214 5.44 -4.89 -0.58
C CYS A 214 5.76 -5.91 -1.67
N SER A 215 6.62 -6.89 -1.38
CA SER A 215 6.96 -8.00 -2.29
C SER A 215 6.25 -9.31 -1.93
N SER A 216 5.56 -9.35 -0.78
CA SER A 216 4.85 -10.55 -0.31
C SER A 216 3.55 -10.18 0.39
N GLU A 217 2.61 -11.12 0.34
CA GLU A 217 1.30 -10.97 0.98
C GLU A 217 1.41 -10.92 2.50
N GLN A 218 2.27 -11.77 3.07
CA GLN A 218 2.53 -11.80 4.51
C GLN A 218 3.16 -10.50 4.99
N GLY A 219 4.11 -9.93 4.23
CA GLY A 219 4.67 -8.62 4.53
C GLY A 219 3.61 -7.51 4.49
N LYS A 220 2.73 -7.53 3.49
CA LYS A 220 1.60 -6.60 3.39
C LYS A 220 0.66 -6.70 4.59
N LEU A 221 0.26 -7.91 4.98
CA LEU A 221 -0.58 -8.13 6.17
C LEU A 221 0.06 -7.59 7.45
N HIS A 222 1.35 -7.89 7.63
CA HIS A 222 2.10 -7.40 8.78
C HIS A 222 2.12 -5.87 8.84
N VAL A 223 2.38 -5.21 7.71
CA VAL A 223 2.40 -3.75 7.60
C VAL A 223 1.02 -3.14 7.86
N ILE A 224 -0.06 -3.70 7.31
CA ILE A 224 -1.42 -3.19 7.55
C ILE A 224 -1.77 -3.30 9.04
N ASN A 225 -1.54 -4.46 9.65
CA ASN A 225 -1.79 -4.66 11.08
C ASN A 225 -0.94 -3.72 11.95
N HIS A 226 0.30 -3.41 11.54
CA HIS A 226 1.16 -2.45 12.23
C HIS A 226 0.65 -1.00 12.13
N ILE A 227 0.16 -0.59 10.96
CA ILE A 227 -0.46 0.74 10.77
C ILE A 227 -1.72 0.88 11.62
N ASN A 228 -2.44 -0.23 11.81
CA ASN A 228 -3.72 -0.35 12.50
C ASN A 228 -4.77 0.66 11.99
N PRO A 229 -5.18 0.55 10.71
CA PRO A 229 -6.13 1.46 10.12
C PRO A 229 -7.57 1.17 10.56
N SER A 230 -8.41 2.20 10.61
CA SER A 230 -9.85 2.03 10.84
C SER A 230 -10.54 1.36 9.65
N ILE A 231 -10.05 1.62 8.43
CA ILE A 231 -10.60 1.04 7.20
C ILE A 231 -9.45 0.54 6.34
N HIS A 232 -9.62 -0.65 5.78
CA HIS A 232 -8.73 -1.20 4.75
C HIS A 232 -9.52 -1.52 3.47
N VAL A 233 -9.01 -1.09 2.33
CA VAL A 233 -9.57 -1.39 1.00
C VAL A 233 -8.61 -2.31 0.24
N GLU A 234 -9.11 -3.46 -0.20
CA GLU A 234 -8.34 -4.51 -0.85
C GLU A 234 -8.98 -4.96 -2.17
N GLY A 235 -8.20 -5.01 -3.25
CA GLY A 235 -8.64 -5.48 -4.58
C GLY A 235 -8.33 -6.95 -4.87
N GLY A 236 -7.68 -7.59 -3.91
CA GLY A 236 -7.19 -8.95 -4.01
C GLY A 236 -5.89 -9.09 -4.78
N TRP A 237 -5.32 -10.28 -4.63
CA TRP A 237 -4.10 -10.67 -5.30
C TRP A 237 -4.45 -11.38 -6.62
N GLU A 238 -3.63 -11.21 -7.65
CA GLU A 238 -3.89 -11.66 -9.04
C GLU A 238 -4.55 -13.04 -9.14
N ASN A 239 -3.95 -14.03 -8.46
CA ASN A 239 -4.39 -15.43 -8.46
C ASN A 239 -5.05 -15.87 -7.15
N ASP A 240 -5.19 -14.99 -6.16
CA ASP A 240 -5.79 -15.32 -4.87
C ASP A 240 -7.27 -14.93 -4.86
N ASN A 241 -8.04 -15.68 -4.08
CA ASN A 241 -9.42 -15.38 -3.72
C ASN A 241 -9.51 -14.48 -2.48
N GLY A 242 -8.38 -14.00 -1.95
CA GLY A 242 -8.32 -13.02 -0.86
C GLY A 242 -8.58 -13.58 0.51
N ARG A 243 -8.76 -14.89 0.60
CA ARG A 243 -9.20 -15.56 1.81
C ARG A 243 -8.23 -15.32 2.96
N ASN A 244 -6.95 -15.46 2.68
CA ASN A 244 -5.89 -15.26 3.66
C ASN A 244 -5.89 -13.84 4.22
N ILE A 245 -6.09 -12.83 3.35
CA ILE A 245 -6.20 -11.43 3.79
C ILE A 245 -7.43 -11.22 4.68
N ILE A 246 -8.60 -11.67 4.24
CA ILE A 246 -9.86 -11.49 4.98
C ILE A 246 -9.80 -12.16 6.36
N GLU A 247 -9.25 -13.37 6.43
CA GLU A 247 -9.16 -14.15 7.68
C GLU A 247 -8.14 -13.55 8.66
N ASN A 248 -6.99 -13.06 8.19
CA ASN A 248 -5.89 -12.64 9.07
C ASN A 248 -5.84 -11.14 9.37
N LEU A 249 -6.49 -10.30 8.57
CA LEU A 249 -6.47 -8.85 8.79
C LEU A 249 -7.36 -8.45 9.97
N GLN A 250 -6.81 -7.63 10.88
CA GLN A 250 -7.52 -7.13 12.05
C GLN A 250 -7.82 -5.64 11.88
N VAL A 251 -8.90 -5.33 11.17
CA VAL A 251 -9.34 -3.95 10.94
C VAL A 251 -10.80 -3.77 11.38
N GLU A 252 -11.15 -2.57 11.82
CA GLU A 252 -12.52 -2.24 12.23
C GLU A 252 -13.50 -2.46 11.08
N ARG A 253 -13.13 -2.03 9.86
CA ARG A 253 -13.89 -2.27 8.63
C ARG A 253 -12.96 -2.65 7.48
N MET A 254 -13.36 -3.67 6.72
CA MET A 254 -12.69 -4.09 5.49
C MET A 254 -13.61 -3.87 4.30
N ILE A 255 -13.07 -3.35 3.20
CA ILE A 255 -13.77 -3.20 1.93
C ILE A 255 -13.02 -4.04 0.90
N TRP A 256 -13.70 -5.06 0.38
CA TRP A 256 -13.18 -5.96 -0.65
C TRP A 256 -13.71 -5.53 -2.01
N ILE A 257 -12.80 -5.14 -2.90
CA ILE A 257 -13.06 -4.84 -4.30
C ILE A 257 -12.79 -6.08 -5.13
N GLY A 258 -13.82 -6.67 -5.69
CA GLY A 258 -13.67 -7.88 -6.49
C GLY A 258 -14.97 -8.33 -7.11
N ASN A 259 -14.85 -8.96 -8.28
CA ASN A 259 -16.01 -9.46 -9.01
C ASN A 259 -16.64 -10.63 -8.22
N GLN A 260 -17.94 -10.57 -7.95
CA GLN A 260 -18.70 -11.55 -7.15
C GLN A 260 -18.52 -13.02 -7.61
N GLN A 261 -18.11 -13.22 -8.87
CA GLN A 261 -17.85 -14.55 -9.44
C GLN A 261 -16.61 -15.24 -8.88
N LYS A 262 -15.58 -14.50 -8.43
CA LYS A 262 -14.45 -15.07 -7.69
C LYS A 262 -14.91 -15.26 -6.26
N GLY A 263 -15.63 -16.36 -6.01
CA GLY A 263 -16.32 -16.66 -4.75
C GLY A 263 -15.55 -16.20 -3.52
N VAL A 264 -15.92 -15.02 -3.02
CA VAL A 264 -15.44 -14.52 -1.73
C VAL A 264 -15.97 -15.52 -0.70
N PRO A 265 -15.15 -16.02 0.23
CA PRO A 265 -15.62 -16.96 1.24
C PRO A 265 -16.67 -16.28 2.12
N MET A 266 -17.95 -16.41 1.75
CA MET A 266 -19.12 -15.87 2.47
C MET A 266 -19.29 -16.45 3.88
N ASN A 267 -18.47 -17.42 4.27
CA ASN A 267 -18.49 -18.02 5.60
C ASN A 267 -17.66 -17.25 6.64
N SER A 268 -17.09 -16.11 6.28
CA SER A 268 -16.40 -15.22 7.22
C SER A 268 -17.43 -14.54 8.13
N THR A 269 -17.57 -15.05 9.36
CA THR A 269 -18.35 -14.48 10.46
C THR A 269 -17.82 -13.11 10.95
N LYS A 270 -16.76 -12.55 10.35
CA LYS A 270 -16.32 -11.18 10.63
C LYS A 270 -17.37 -10.20 10.09
N MET A 271 -18.14 -9.61 11.00
CA MET A 271 -19.32 -8.77 10.72
C MET A 271 -19.04 -7.44 9.99
N ASN A 272 -17.81 -7.14 9.56
CA ASN A 272 -17.44 -5.82 9.02
C ASN A 272 -16.71 -5.86 7.66
N VAL A 273 -17.05 -6.81 6.79
CA VAL A 273 -16.55 -6.85 5.40
C VAL A 273 -17.63 -6.33 4.45
N GLU A 274 -17.34 -5.22 3.77
CA GLU A 274 -18.13 -4.70 2.65
C GLU A 274 -17.56 -5.25 1.34
N ILE A 275 -18.41 -5.74 0.44
CA ILE A 275 -17.99 -6.25 -0.88
C ILE A 275 -18.55 -5.32 -1.95
N ALA A 276 -17.72 -4.90 -2.89
CA ALA A 276 -18.12 -4.09 -4.03
C ALA A 276 -17.33 -4.49 -5.30
N ASP A 277 -17.91 -4.27 -6.48
CA ASP A 277 -17.21 -4.58 -7.74
C ASP A 277 -16.16 -3.50 -8.07
N GLN A 278 -16.38 -2.26 -7.63
CA GLN A 278 -15.46 -1.14 -7.82
C GLN A 278 -15.46 -0.23 -6.60
N ILE A 279 -14.33 0.43 -6.33
CA ILE A 279 -14.19 1.34 -5.18
C ILE A 279 -15.19 2.50 -5.20
N LEU A 280 -15.61 2.94 -6.40
CA LEU A 280 -16.59 4.02 -6.56
C LEU A 280 -17.98 3.69 -6.00
N TYR A 281 -18.34 2.41 -5.89
CA TYR A 281 -19.65 1.98 -5.39
C TYR A 281 -19.67 1.73 -3.88
N THR A 282 -18.55 1.98 -3.20
CA THR A 282 -18.39 1.69 -1.77
C THR A 282 -19.00 2.75 -0.86
N SER A 283 -19.20 2.40 0.41
CA SER A 283 -19.68 3.32 1.44
C SER A 283 -18.75 4.52 1.65
N ILE A 284 -17.43 4.34 1.51
CA ILE A 284 -16.46 5.43 1.64
C ILE A 284 -16.52 6.42 0.46
N ALA A 285 -16.84 5.94 -0.75
CA ALA A 285 -17.04 6.81 -1.92
C ALA A 285 -18.31 7.65 -1.77
N LYS A 286 -19.41 7.04 -1.32
CA LYS A 286 -20.67 7.73 -0.99
C LYS A 286 -20.47 8.79 0.08
N GLN A 287 -19.68 8.49 1.12
CA GLN A 287 -19.39 9.42 2.22
C GLN A 287 -18.72 10.71 1.74
N VAL A 288 -17.89 10.65 0.70
CA VAL A 288 -17.23 11.83 0.12
C VAL A 288 -17.99 12.43 -1.06
N GLY A 289 -19.26 12.06 -1.24
CA GLY A 289 -20.13 12.64 -2.27
C GLY A 289 -19.75 12.24 -3.70
N ILE A 290 -19.23 11.04 -3.90
CA ILE A 290 -19.18 10.41 -5.23
C ILE A 290 -20.50 9.67 -5.41
N ILE A 291 -21.29 10.11 -6.38
CA ILE A 291 -22.55 9.46 -6.80
C ILE A 291 -22.25 8.85 -8.17
N CYS A 292 -22.32 7.53 -8.25
CA CYS A 292 -22.13 6.74 -9.47
C CYS A 292 -23.41 6.00 -9.83
#